data_AF-A0A818F6K3-F1
#
_entry.id   AF-A0A818F6K3-F1
#
_cell.length_a   1.000
_cell.length_b   1.000
_cell.length_c   1.000
_cell.angle_alpha   90.00
_cell.angle_beta   90.00
_cell.angle_gamma   90.00
#
_symmetry.space_group_name_H-M   'P 1'
#
loop_
_entity.id
_entity.type
_entity.pdbx_description
1 polymer ?
#
loop_
_entity_poly.entity_id
_entity_poly.type
_entity_poly.pdbx_seq_one_letter_code
_entity_poly.pdbx_strand_id
1 'polypeptide(L)' 'TWRDVLWNDNWTSVTEDGQRSAQFEHTFLVTDTGCDILTTRSSGQPWFLDGNRIS' A
#
# COMPACT_ATOMS: atom_id res chain seq x y z
N THR A 1 -15.96 8.31 4.99
CA THR A 1 -15.63 8.23 6.43
C THR A 1 -14.36 7.38 6.56
N TRP A 2 -13.67 7.30 7.71
CA TRP A 2 -12.49 6.43 7.87
C TRP A 2 -12.84 4.99 8.24
N ARG A 3 -14.12 4.73 8.51
CA ARG A 3 -14.61 3.46 9.01
C ARG A 3 -14.63 2.40 7.92
N ASP A 4 -14.27 1.19 8.30
CA ASP A 4 -14.41 -0.02 7.52
C ASP A 4 -15.60 -0.88 7.97
N VAL A 5 -16.01 -1.80 7.11
CA VAL A 5 -16.97 -2.87 7.37
C VAL A 5 -16.37 -4.19 6.86
N LEU A 6 -16.42 -5.23 7.68
CA LEU A 6 -16.02 -6.59 7.32
C LEU A 6 -17.16 -7.31 6.60
N TRP A 7 -16.89 -7.85 5.41
CA TRP A 7 -17.86 -8.70 4.70
C TRP A 7 -18.04 -10.05 5.41
N ASN A 8 -19.09 -10.77 5.00
CA ASN A 8 -19.43 -12.09 5.58
C ASN A 8 -18.42 -13.21 5.24
N ASP A 9 -17.41 -12.92 4.44
CA ASP A 9 -16.27 -13.81 4.17
C ASP A 9 -15.21 -13.78 5.29
N ASN A 10 -15.36 -12.89 6.27
CA ASN A 10 -14.45 -12.68 7.40
C ASN A 10 -13.05 -12.16 7.01
N TRP A 11 -12.88 -11.61 5.82
CA TRP A 11 -11.59 -11.10 5.34
C TRP A 11 -11.68 -9.75 4.63
N THR A 12 -12.71 -9.54 3.80
CA THR A 12 -12.78 -8.35 2.96
C THR A 12 -13.23 -7.16 3.80
N SER A 13 -12.29 -6.22 4.01
CA SER A 13 -12.54 -4.94 4.65
C SER A 13 -12.84 -3.87 3.60
N VAL A 14 -14.04 -3.31 3.61
CA VAL A 14 -14.45 -2.23 2.69
C VAL A 14 -14.73 -0.92 3.41
N THR A 15 -14.64 0.21 2.73
CA THR A 15 -15.06 1.50 3.28
C THR A 15 -16.57 1.51 3.53
N GLU A 16 -16.99 2.02 4.69
CA GLU A 16 -18.41 2.12 5.07
C GLU A 16 -19.22 2.94 4.05
N ASP A 17 -18.60 3.93 3.40
CA ASP A 17 -19.22 4.80 2.39
C ASP A 17 -19.03 4.33 0.94
N GLY A 18 -18.38 3.17 0.72
CA GLY A 18 -18.15 2.59 -0.60
C GLY A 18 -17.20 3.38 -1.50
N GLN A 19 -16.52 4.42 -1.01
CA GLN A 19 -15.54 5.17 -1.79
C GLN A 19 -14.23 4.39 -1.96
N ARG A 20 -13.44 4.79 -2.96
CA ARG A 20 -12.17 4.11 -3.31
C ARG A 20 -11.16 4.18 -2.16
N SER A 21 -10.40 3.09 -2.00
CA SER A 21 -9.25 3.00 -1.11
C SER A 21 -8.00 2.57 -1.90
N ALA A 22 -6.81 2.91 -1.40
CA ALA A 22 -5.52 2.49 -1.93
C ALA A 22 -4.52 2.30 -0.76
N GLN A 23 -3.55 1.42 -0.94
CA GLN A 23 -2.55 1.07 0.08
C GLN A 23 -1.18 0.85 -0.59
N PHE A 24 -0.12 1.18 0.15
CA PHE A 24 1.26 0.81 -0.16
C PHE A 24 1.93 0.29 1.12
N GLU A 25 2.91 -0.59 1.00
CA GLU A 25 3.62 -1.18 2.14
C GLU A 25 5.11 -1.31 1.86
N HIS A 26 5.93 -0.93 2.84
CA HIS A 26 7.36 -1.22 2.90
C HIS A 26 7.73 -1.79 4.26
N THR A 27 8.66 -2.74 4.28
CA THR A 27 9.32 -3.19 5.51
C THR A 27 10.61 -2.40 5.69
N PHE A 28 10.82 -1.83 6.88
CA PHE A 28 11.99 -1.03 7.19
C PHE A 28 12.86 -1.71 8.27
N LEU A 29 14.17 -1.59 8.14
CA LEU A 29 15.14 -1.92 9.17
C LEU A 29 15.67 -0.61 9.77
N VAL A 30 15.52 -0.41 11.09
CA VAL A 30 16.10 0.76 11.77
C VAL A 30 17.62 0.60 11.90
N THR A 31 18.35 1.67 11.61
CA THR A 31 19.81 1.75 11.72
C THR A 31 20.19 2.93 12.63
N ASP A 32 21.46 3.05 13.01
CA ASP A 32 21.94 4.08 13.93
C ASP A 32 21.66 5.52 13.45
N THR A 33 21.57 5.72 12.13
CA THR A 33 21.38 7.03 11.51
C THR A 33 20.06 7.16 10.75
N GLY A 34 19.19 6.15 10.76
CA GLY A 34 17.94 6.17 9.98
C GLY A 34 17.29 4.80 9.80
N CYS A 35 16.91 4.46 8.57
CA CYS A 35 16.37 3.15 8.24
C CYS A 35 16.68 2.73 6.80
N ASP A 36 16.77 1.42 6.58
CA ASP A 36 16.89 0.79 5.27
C ASP A 36 15.51 0.29 4.81
N ILE A 37 15.19 0.51 3.54
CA ILE A 37 13.97 0.02 2.91
C ILE A 37 14.22 -1.39 2.35
N LEU A 38 13.71 -2.42 3.03
CA LEU A 38 14.01 -3.82 2.68
C LEU A 38 13.27 -4.32 1.44
N THR A 39 12.16 -3.67 1.08
CA THR A 39 11.27 -4.10 -0.02
C THR A 39 11.22 -3.10 -1.17
N THR A 40 12.25 -2.26 -1.33
CA THR A 40 12.32 -1.30 -2.45
C THR A 40 12.59 -1.98 -3.79
N ARG A 41 12.05 -1.39 -4.87
CA ARG A 41 12.39 -1.79 -6.24
C ARG A 41 13.80 -1.29 -6.58
N SER A 42 14.50 -2.00 -7.47
CA SER A 42 15.80 -1.56 -7.99
C SER A 42 15.75 -0.20 -8.70
N SER A 43 14.62 0.16 -9.30
CA SER A 43 14.41 1.47 -9.92
C SER A 43 14.18 2.60 -8.92
N GLY A 44 13.89 2.28 -7.64
CA GLY A 44 13.50 3.24 -6.61
C GLY A 44 12.16 3.94 -6.86
N GLN A 45 11.41 3.58 -7.91
CA GLN A 45 10.10 4.15 -8.24
C GLN A 45 9.01 3.10 -8.04
N PRO A 46 7.80 3.45 -7.58
CA PRO A 46 6.65 2.54 -7.55
C PRO A 46 6.07 2.32 -8.96
N TRP A 47 5.43 1.16 -9.18
CA TRP A 47 4.94 0.75 -10.52
C TRP A 47 3.96 1.72 -11.15
N PHE A 48 3.12 2.42 -10.37
CA PHE A 48 2.13 3.35 -10.90
C PHE A 48 2.73 4.62 -11.52
N LEU A 49 4.04 4.85 -11.37
CA LEU A 49 4.80 5.91 -12.04
C LEU A 49 5.58 5.40 -13.26
N ASP A 50 5.56 4.11 -13.56
CA ASP A 50 6.21 3.58 -14.76
C ASP A 50 5.48 4.12 -16.01
N GLY A 51 6.24 4.66 -16.97
CA GLY A 51 5.69 5.33 -18.17
C GLY A 51 4.90 4.43 -19.12
N ASN A 52 4.91 3.10 -18.92
CA ASN A 52 4.06 2.14 -19.63
C ASN A 52 2.84 1.84 -18.77
N ARG A 53 1.82 2.69 -18.89
CA ARG A 53 0.50 2.46 -18.27
C ARG A 53 -0.11 1.16 -18.83
N ILE A 54 -0.31 0.18 -17.95
CA ILE A 54 -1.46 -0.70 -18.06
C ILE A 54 -2.70 0.13 -17.68
N SER A 55 -3.74 0.01 -18.51
CA SER A 55 -5.03 0.71 -18.52
C SER A 55 -5.64 1.02 -17.16
#